data_AF-A0A1J7CKI0-F1
#
_entry.id   AF-A0A1J7CKI0-F1
#
_cell.length_a   1.000
_cell.length_b   1.000
_cell.length_c   1.000
_cell.angle_alpha   90.00
_cell.angle_beta   90.00
_cell.angle_gamma   90.00
#
_symmetry.space_group_name_H-M   'P 1'
#
loop_
_entity.id
_entity.type
_entity.pdbx_description
1 polymer ?
#
loop_
_entity_poly.entity_id
_entity_poly.type
_entity_poly.pdbx_seq_one_letter_code
_entity_poly.pdbx_strand_id
1 'polypeptide(L)'
;MSLTPLTADHARRLIGDIFVYHMPFNRELGLKLTQHENDAAQLEFARDEKLVGNALQRILHGGVIASVLDVAAGITCVTSALLRQPALSEQDLRHRLARMGTIDMRG
;
A
#
# COMPACT_ATOMS: atom_id res chain seq x y z
N MET A 1 15.88 -22.52 5.27
CA MET A 1 14.76 -21.58 5.09
C MET A 1 14.21 -21.24 6.46
N SER A 2 14.00 -19.96 6.77
CA SER A 2 13.81 -19.48 8.16
C SER A 2 12.40 -19.76 8.68
N LEU A 3 12.31 -20.55 9.76
CA LEU A 3 11.10 -20.78 10.56
C LEU A 3 10.91 -19.67 11.62
N THR A 4 11.68 -18.58 11.56
CA THR A 4 11.64 -17.53 12.57
C THR A 4 10.38 -16.69 12.40
N PRO A 5 9.58 -16.49 13.46
CA PRO A 5 8.43 -15.60 13.42
C PRO A 5 8.87 -14.19 13.00
N LEU A 6 8.10 -13.57 12.12
CA LEU A 6 8.37 -12.21 11.69
C LEU A 6 7.96 -11.24 12.81
N THR A 7 8.81 -10.27 13.11
CA THR A 7 8.43 -9.22 14.06
C THR A 7 7.37 -8.33 13.44
N ALA A 8 6.50 -7.73 14.27
CA ALA A 8 5.46 -6.83 13.79
C ALA A 8 6.04 -5.67 12.97
N ASP A 9 7.18 -5.11 13.39
CA ASP A 9 7.86 -4.03 12.68
C ASP A 9 8.38 -4.45 11.30
N HIS A 10 8.95 -5.66 11.20
CA HIS A 10 9.39 -6.18 9.91
C HIS A 10 8.18 -6.43 8.99
N ALA A 11 7.09 -6.99 9.51
CA ALA A 11 5.91 -7.28 8.72
C ALA A 11 5.28 -5.98 8.19
N ARG A 12 5.20 -4.97 9.05
CA ARG A 12 4.75 -3.62 8.71
C ARG A 12 5.58 -3.02 7.57
N ARG A 13 6.92 -3.01 7.70
CA ARG A 13 7.82 -2.52 6.63
C ARG A 13 7.61 -3.26 5.33
N LEU A 14 7.53 -4.60 5.36
CA LEU A 14 7.35 -5.40 4.16
C LEU A 14 6.01 -5.12 3.46
N ILE A 15 4.93 -4.94 4.22
CA ILE A 15 3.62 -4.55 3.68
C ILE A 15 3.72 -3.18 3.01
N GLY A 16 4.28 -2.18 3.70
CA GLY A 16 4.46 -0.84 3.16
C GLY A 16 5.27 -0.84 1.85
N ASP A 17 6.38 -1.57 1.83
CA ASP A 17 7.26 -1.67 0.66
C ASP A 17 6.56 -2.28 -0.55
N ILE A 18 5.78 -3.34 -0.33
CA ILE A 18 5.03 -4.00 -1.40
C ILE A 18 4.00 -3.03 -2.01
N PHE A 19 3.23 -2.34 -1.18
CA PHE A 19 2.19 -1.44 -1.66
C PHE A 19 2.78 -0.22 -2.37
N VAL A 20 3.82 0.41 -1.83
CA VAL A 20 4.32 1.68 -2.38
C VAL A 20 5.34 1.46 -3.50
N TYR A 21 6.26 0.50 -3.35
CA TYR A 21 7.43 0.38 -4.24
C TYR A 21 7.37 -0.83 -5.18
N HIS A 22 6.58 -1.86 -4.90
CA HIS A 22 6.45 -3.01 -5.82
C HIS A 22 5.28 -2.89 -6.80
N MET A 23 4.26 -2.07 -6.49
CA MET A 23 3.16 -1.79 -7.41
C MET A 23 3.58 -0.75 -8.46
N PRO A 24 3.63 -1.09 -9.76
CA PRO A 24 4.15 -0.18 -10.79
C PRO A 24 3.41 1.15 -10.85
N PHE A 25 2.08 1.12 -10.77
CA PHE A 25 1.26 2.33 -10.84
C PHE A 25 1.54 3.30 -9.68
N ASN A 26 1.76 2.78 -8.47
CA ASN A 26 2.05 3.60 -7.28
C ASN A 26 3.42 4.28 -7.38
N ARG A 27 4.39 3.63 -8.04
CA ARG A 27 5.66 4.26 -8.38
C ARG A 27 5.49 5.36 -9.41
N GLU A 28 4.66 5.17 -10.44
CA GLU A 28 4.40 6.20 -11.47
C GLU A 28 3.74 7.46 -10.88
N LEU A 29 2.89 7.28 -9.86
CA LEU A 29 2.32 8.37 -9.06
C LEU A 29 3.36 9.05 -8.15
N GLY A 30 4.53 8.45 -7.94
CA GLY A 30 5.57 8.99 -7.06
C GLY A 30 5.20 8.94 -5.59
N LEU A 31 4.43 7.92 -5.18
CA LEU A 31 4.02 7.75 -3.78
C LEU A 31 5.21 7.49 -2.87
N LYS A 32 5.16 8.07 -1.67
CA LYS A 32 6.09 7.84 -0.57
C LYS A 32 5.31 7.54 0.70
N LEU A 33 5.72 6.51 1.42
CA LEU A 33 5.18 6.19 2.74
C LEU A 33 5.96 6.97 3.81
N THR A 34 5.31 7.95 4.45
CA THR A 34 5.94 8.81 5.46
C THR A 34 5.63 8.39 6.88
N GLN A 35 4.47 7.76 7.10
CA GLN A 35 4.10 7.14 8.37
C GLN A 35 3.39 5.82 8.11
N HIS A 36 3.67 4.82 8.95
CA HIS A 36 3.00 3.54 8.91
C HIS A 36 2.91 2.97 10.32
N GLU A 37 1.71 2.96 10.89
CA GLU A 37 1.37 2.40 12.19
C GLU A 37 0.36 1.24 12.01
N ASN A 38 -0.07 0.64 13.13
CA ASN A 38 -0.98 -0.51 13.09
C ASN A 38 -2.37 -0.18 12.51
N ASP A 39 -2.81 1.06 12.65
CA ASP A 39 -4.14 1.57 12.30
C ASP A 39 -4.10 2.88 11.49
N ALA A 40 -2.92 3.31 11.06
CA ALA A 40 -2.75 4.51 10.26
C ALA A 40 -1.61 4.36 9.24
N ALA A 41 -1.79 4.96 8.07
CA ALA A 41 -0.75 5.13 7.07
C ALA A 41 -0.83 6.54 6.48
N GLN A 42 0.31 7.17 6.27
CA GLN A 42 0.42 8.47 5.64
C GLN A 42 1.25 8.34 4.36
N LEU A 43 0.65 8.82 3.26
CA LEU A 43 1.27 8.84 1.94
C LEU A 43 1.48 10.29 1.50
N GLU A 44 2.60 10.53 0.84
CA GLU A 44 2.90 11.79 0.17
C GLU A 44 3.27 11.54 -1.29
N PHE A 45 2.97 12.52 -2.14
CA PHE A 45 3.42 12.54 -3.53
C PHE A 45 3.57 13.99 -3.98
N ALA A 46 4.48 14.21 -4.93
CA ALA A 46 4.70 15.55 -5.46
C ALA A 46 3.51 16.00 -6.31
N ARG A 47 3.21 17.30 -6.25
CA ARG A 47 2.31 17.89 -7.24
C ARG A 47 2.98 17.83 -8.60
N ASP A 48 2.29 17.23 -9.56
CA ASP A 48 2.77 17.07 -10.93
C ASP A 48 1.63 17.44 -11.88
N GLU A 49 1.95 18.18 -12.94
CA GLU A 49 0.98 18.63 -13.94
C GLU A 49 0.31 17.45 -14.65
N LYS A 50 1.01 16.31 -14.79
CA LYS A 50 0.45 15.08 -15.37
C LYS A 50 -0.70 14.48 -14.55
N LEU A 51 -0.85 14.89 -13.28
CA LEU A 51 -1.87 14.38 -12.36
C LEU A 51 -3.11 15.29 -12.27
N VAL A 52 -3.11 16.42 -12.97
CA VAL A 52 -4.22 17.38 -12.98
C VAL A 52 -5.36 16.85 -13.85
N GLY A 53 -6.57 16.76 -13.29
CA GLY A 53 -7.76 16.31 -14.03
C GLY A 53 -8.67 17.45 -14.48
N ASN A 54 -8.69 18.55 -13.74
CA ASN A 54 -9.37 19.77 -14.18
C ASN A 54 -8.31 20.82 -14.54
N ALA A 55 -8.09 20.99 -15.84
CA ALA A 55 -7.08 21.90 -16.38
C ALA A 55 -7.34 23.38 -16.00
N LEU A 56 -8.62 23.79 -15.93
CA LEU A 56 -9.00 25.17 -15.63
C LEU A 56 -8.76 25.53 -14.15
N GLN A 57 -9.08 24.60 -13.25
CA GLN A 57 -8.93 24.79 -11.79
C GLN A 57 -7.58 24.32 -11.26
N ARG A 58 -6.78 23.62 -12.08
CA ARG A 58 -5.48 23.02 -11.73
C ARG A 58 -5.53 22.11 -10.48
N ILE A 59 -6.63 21.37 -10.34
CA ILE A 59 -6.84 20.38 -9.27
C ILE A 59 -6.60 18.95 -9.76
N LEU A 60 -6.26 18.07 -8.80
CA LEU A 60 -5.94 16.67 -9.08
C LEU A 60 -7.11 15.94 -9.76
N HIS A 61 -6.74 15.00 -10.62
CA HIS A 61 -7.70 14.09 -11.22
C HIS A 61 -8.34 13.19 -10.15
N GLY A 62 -9.66 13.01 -10.24
CA GLY A 62 -10.41 12.20 -9.27
C GLY A 62 -9.87 10.77 -9.14
N GLY A 63 -9.44 10.17 -10.26
CA GLY A 63 -8.77 8.86 -10.26
C GLY A 63 -7.47 8.84 -9.47
N VAL A 64 -6.66 9.91 -9.50
CA VAL A 64 -5.43 10.00 -8.69
C VAL A 64 -5.78 10.02 -7.20
N ILE A 65 -6.75 10.86 -6.81
CA ILE A 65 -7.22 10.94 -5.41
C ILE A 65 -7.72 9.58 -4.94
N ALA A 66 -8.59 8.94 -5.72
CA ALA A 66 -9.15 7.64 -5.40
C ALA A 66 -8.06 6.57 -5.25
N SER A 67 -7.07 6.54 -6.16
CA SER A 67 -5.96 5.61 -6.07
C SER A 67 -5.09 5.82 -4.83
N VAL A 68 -4.75 7.07 -4.47
CA VAL A 68 -3.95 7.32 -3.27
C VAL A 68 -4.70 6.92 -2.00
N LEU A 69 -6.00 7.22 -1.93
CA LEU A 69 -6.86 6.80 -0.82
C LEU A 69 -6.97 5.28 -0.72
N ASP A 70 -7.11 4.58 -1.85
CA ASP A 70 -7.15 3.12 -1.91
C ASP A 70 -5.86 2.49 -1.36
N VAL A 71 -4.69 3.02 -1.75
CA VAL A 71 -3.40 2.53 -1.24
C VAL A 71 -3.25 2.77 0.26
N ALA A 72 -3.61 3.96 0.76
CA ALA A 72 -3.53 4.26 2.19
C ALA A 72 -4.47 3.36 3.01
N ALA A 73 -5.70 3.17 2.54
CA ALA A 73 -6.66 2.28 3.17
C ALA A 73 -6.20 0.81 3.10
N GLY A 74 -5.67 0.37 1.97
CA GLY A 74 -5.12 -0.97 1.76
C GLY A 74 -3.99 -1.28 2.75
N ILE A 75 -2.98 -0.40 2.84
CA ILE A 75 -1.87 -0.53 3.80
C ILE A 75 -2.42 -0.65 5.22
N THR A 76 -3.33 0.27 5.61
CA THR A 76 -3.90 0.31 6.97
C THR A 76 -4.67 -0.96 7.30
N CYS A 77 -5.60 -1.36 6.44
CA CYS A 77 -6.44 -2.55 6.63
C CYS A 77 -5.61 -3.84 6.69
N VAL A 78 -4.68 -4.01 5.75
CA VAL A 78 -3.84 -5.21 5.66
C VAL A 78 -2.90 -5.31 6.86
N THR A 79 -2.28 -4.21 7.25
CA THR A 79 -1.40 -4.16 8.43
C THR A 79 -2.17 -4.53 9.69
N SER A 80 -3.31 -3.87 9.91
CA SER A 80 -4.18 -4.13 11.05
C SER A 80 -4.66 -5.60 11.07
N ALA A 81 -5.02 -6.17 9.92
CA ALA A 81 -5.52 -7.54 9.82
C ALA A 81 -4.45 -8.62 10.05
N LEU A 82 -3.25 -8.42 9.52
CA LEU A 82 -2.18 -9.41 9.56
C LEU A 82 -1.38 -9.36 10.86
N LEU A 83 -1.18 -8.18 11.45
CA LEU A 83 -0.45 -8.04 12.71
C LEU A 83 -1.25 -8.47 13.95
N ARG A 84 -2.57 -8.63 13.83
CA ARG A 84 -3.40 -9.25 14.89
C ARG A 84 -3.16 -10.76 15.06
N GLN A 85 -2.42 -11.40 14.15
CA GLN A 85 -2.25 -12.85 14.16
C GLN A 85 -0.95 -13.26 14.87
N PRO A 86 -1.01 -14.19 15.83
CA PRO A 86 0.19 -14.69 16.49
C PRO A 86 1.06 -15.49 15.51
N ALA A 87 2.38 -15.29 15.60
CA ALA A 87 3.40 -16.07 14.90
C ALA A 87 3.29 -16.08 13.36
N LEU A 88 3.13 -14.91 12.73
CA LEU A 88 3.16 -14.76 11.28
C LEU A 88 4.58 -14.96 10.72
N SER A 89 4.78 -15.90 9.78
CA SER A 89 6.03 -16.01 9.01
C SER A 89 5.99 -15.11 7.76
N GLU A 90 7.14 -14.84 7.14
CA GLU A 90 7.19 -14.06 5.88
C GLU A 90 6.43 -14.75 4.75
N GLN A 91 6.55 -16.07 4.66
CA GLN A 91 5.87 -16.86 3.64
C GLN A 91 4.35 -16.77 3.82
N ASP A 92 3.86 -16.86 5.05
CA ASP A 92 2.43 -16.71 5.35
C ASP A 92 1.95 -15.30 5.02
N LEU A 93 2.73 -14.28 5.37
CA LEU A 93 2.45 -12.88 5.04
C LEU A 93 2.28 -12.71 3.53
N ARG A 94 3.25 -13.17 2.73
CA ARG A 94 3.21 -13.08 1.26
C ARG A 94 2.04 -13.86 0.66
N HIS A 95 1.79 -15.07 1.14
CA HIS A 95 0.68 -15.89 0.67
C HIS A 95 -0.69 -15.23 0.95
N ARG A 96 -0.84 -14.60 2.12
CA ARG A 96 -2.07 -13.88 2.48
C ARG A 96 -2.22 -12.59 1.69
N LEU A 97 -1.15 -11.83 1.51
CA LEU A 97 -1.13 -10.63 0.68
C LEU A 97 -1.59 -10.92 -0.76
N ALA A 98 -1.13 -12.03 -1.35
CA ALA A 98 -1.54 -12.43 -2.70
C ALA A 98 -3.06 -12.67 -2.84
N ARG A 99 -3.77 -12.88 -1.73
CA ARG A 99 -5.23 -13.07 -1.69
C ARG A 99 -5.99 -11.79 -1.30
N MET A 100 -5.29 -10.71 -0.93
CA MET A 100 -5.85 -9.43 -0.50
C MET A 100 -5.80 -8.37 -1.62
N GLY A 101 -5.87 -8.80 -2.88
CA GLY A 101 -5.81 -7.94 -4.05
C GLY A 101 -7.18 -7.45 -4.54
N THR A 102 -7.14 -6.55 -5.52
CA THR A 102 -8.31 -6.19 -6.32
C THR A 102 -8.76 -7.38 -7.19
N ILE A 103 -9.95 -7.27 -7.77
CA ILE A 103 -10.52 -8.30 -8.65
C ILE A 103 -9.56 -8.58 -9.82
N ASP A 104 -9.23 -9.85 -10.03
CA ASP A 104 -8.45 -10.28 -11.17
C ASP A 104 -9.31 -10.23 -12.44
N MET A 105 -8.98 -9.30 -13.34
CA MET A 105 -9.69 -9.07 -14.60
C MET A 105 -9.06 -9.78 -15.81
N ARG A 106 -8.05 -10.64 -15.60
CA ARG A 106 -7.32 -11.36 -16.68
C ARG A 106 -8.03 -12.63 -17.16
N GLY A 107 -9.36 -12.71 -16.96
CA GLY A 107 -10.20 -13.84 -17.36
C GLY A 107 -10.16 -14.13 -18.86
#